data_AF-A0A953EJR6-F1
#
_entry.id   AF-A0A953EJR6-F1
#
_cell.length_a   1.000
_cell.length_b   1.000
_cell.length_c   1.000
_cell.angle_alpha   90.00
_cell.angle_beta   90.00
_cell.angle_gamma   90.00
#
_symmetry.space_group_name_H-M   'P 1'
#
loop_
_entity.id
_entity.type
_entity.pdbx_description
1 polymer ?
#
loop_
_entity_poly.entity_id
_entity_poly.type
_entity_poly.pdbx_seq_one_letter_code
_entity_poly.pdbx_strand_id
1 'polypeptide(L)'
;MVDETQDENIETEVEAFDPPEIDSKYRMIILAAQRSKQLQRGADARVDVDRRKVKPTRIAMREIGDRKVNFKFTDQEEESTAAS
;
A
#
# COMPACT_ATOMS: atom_id res chain seq x y z
N MET A 1 12.45 -10.72 -43.12
CA MET A 1 13.30 -10.31 -41.98
C MET A 1 13.25 -8.80 -41.99
N VAL A 2 12.52 -8.12 -41.12
CA VAL A 2 12.35 -8.36 -39.68
C VAL A 2 10.88 -8.14 -39.34
N ASP A 3 10.30 -9.11 -38.64
CA ASP A 3 8.98 -9.04 -38.02
C ASP A 3 9.19 -8.28 -36.70
N GLU A 4 8.84 -7.00 -36.67
CA GLU A 4 8.88 -6.20 -35.44
C GLU A 4 7.51 -6.30 -34.78
N THR A 5 7.50 -7.19 -33.80
CA THR A 5 6.41 -7.53 -32.89
C THR A 5 5.75 -6.30 -32.30
N GLN A 6 4.42 -6.30 -32.33
CA GLN A 6 3.53 -5.38 -31.62
C GLN A 6 3.89 -5.35 -30.13
N ASP A 7 4.40 -4.21 -29.66
CA ASP A 7 4.41 -3.90 -28.23
C ASP A 7 2.95 -3.63 -27.80
N GLU A 8 2.33 -4.65 -27.22
CA GLU A 8 1.04 -4.51 -26.56
C GLU A 8 1.16 -3.51 -25.41
N ASN A 9 0.67 -2.30 -25.66
CA ASN A 9 0.44 -1.27 -24.66
C ASN A 9 -0.65 -1.78 -23.72
N ILE A 10 -0.26 -2.49 -22.66
CA ILE A 10 -1.14 -2.88 -21.56
C ILE A 10 -1.49 -1.59 -20.82
N GLU A 11 -2.54 -0.92 -21.28
CA GLU A 11 -3.23 0.15 -20.57
C GLU A 11 -3.83 -0.47 -19.31
N THR A 12 -3.01 -0.57 -18.26
CA THR A 12 -3.48 -0.91 -16.93
C THR A 12 -4.36 0.25 -16.50
N GLU A 13 -5.68 0.09 -16.61
CA GLU A 13 -6.65 0.97 -15.97
C GLU A 13 -6.20 1.19 -14.53
N VAL A 14 -5.66 2.39 -14.27
CA VAL A 14 -5.37 2.87 -12.93
C VAL A 14 -6.72 3.17 -12.29
N GLU A 15 -7.41 2.13 -11.83
CA GLU A 15 -8.58 2.28 -10.97
C GLU A 15 -8.22 3.31 -9.91
N ALA A 16 -9.01 4.37 -9.82
CA ALA A 16 -8.81 5.45 -8.88
C ALA A 16 -8.83 4.87 -7.45
N PHE A 17 -7.63 4.59 -6.94
CA PHE A 17 -7.43 3.87 -5.70
C PHE A 17 -7.54 4.85 -4.54
N ASP A 18 -8.67 4.83 -3.85
CA ASP A 18 -8.89 5.61 -2.62
C ASP A 18 -8.76 4.68 -1.41
N PRO A 19 -7.58 4.61 -0.75
CA PRO A 19 -7.46 3.83 0.47
C PRO A 19 -8.37 4.42 1.55
N PRO A 20 -8.98 3.57 2.39
CA PRO A 20 -9.91 4.03 3.41
C PRO A 20 -9.25 5.00 4.40
N GLU A 21 -10.03 5.96 4.89
CA GLU A 21 -9.56 6.92 5.89
C GLU A 21 -9.18 6.23 7.20
N ILE A 22 -8.07 6.67 7.80
CA ILE A 22 -7.61 6.15 9.10
C ILE A 22 -8.22 7.00 10.21
N ASP A 23 -9.32 6.52 10.76
CA ASP A 23 -10.10 7.14 11.83
C ASP A 23 -9.41 7.10 13.23
N SER A 24 -8.48 6.16 13.44
CA SER A 24 -7.86 5.92 14.75
C SER A 24 -6.33 6.00 14.74
N LYS A 25 -5.77 6.72 15.72
CA LYS A 25 -4.32 6.77 15.96
C LYS A 25 -3.73 5.37 16.15
N TYR A 26 -4.46 4.46 16.79
CA TYR A 26 -3.99 3.08 16.99
C TYR A 26 -3.90 2.31 15.67
N ARG A 27 -4.91 2.45 14.80
CA ARG A 27 -4.92 1.82 13.47
C ARG A 27 -3.76 2.33 12.62
N MET A 28 -3.46 3.63 12.67
CA MET A 28 -2.29 4.21 12.00
C MET A 28 -0.98 3.53 12.45
N ILE A 29 -0.78 3.34 13.77
CA ILE A 29 0.43 2.71 14.29
C ILE A 29 0.54 1.25 13.86
N ILE A 30 -0.56 0.50 13.88
CA ILE A 30 -0.59 -0.91 13.45
C ILE A 30 -0.23 -1.01 11.96
N LEU A 31 -0.85 -0.19 11.11
CA LEU A 31 -0.56 -0.15 9.67
C LEU A 31 0.88 0.25 9.39
N ALA A 32 1.38 1.29 10.06
CA ALA A 32 2.77 1.73 9.91
C ALA A 32 3.76 0.65 10.34
N ALA A 33 3.46 -0.09 11.42
CA ALA A 33 4.29 -1.20 11.89
C ALA A 33 4.29 -2.36 10.88
N GLN A 34 3.12 -2.77 10.38
CA GLN A 34 2.99 -3.81 9.36
C GLN A 34 3.73 -3.43 8.08
N ARG A 35 3.56 -2.19 7.61
CA ARG A 35 4.24 -1.71 6.41
C ARG A 35 5.75 -1.58 6.60
N SER A 36 6.20 -1.10 7.76
CA SER A 36 7.63 -1.07 8.12
C SER A 36 8.25 -2.48 8.08
N LYS A 37 7.53 -3.51 8.53
CA LYS A 37 7.96 -4.91 8.44
C LYS A 37 8.10 -5.38 6.99
N GLN A 38 7.22 -4.96 6.09
CA GLN A 38 7.34 -5.27 4.66
C GLN A 38 8.57 -4.62 4.04
N LEU A 39 8.80 -3.34 4.34
CA LEU A 39 9.97 -2.58 3.84
C LEU A 39 11.30 -3.18 4.33
N GLN A 40 11.34 -3.64 5.58
CA GLN A 40 12.50 -4.36 6.14
C GLN A 40 12.76 -5.70 5.44
N ARG A 41 11.71 -6.36 4.94
CA ARG A 41 11.81 -7.62 4.18
C ARG A 41 12.19 -7.42 2.72
N GLY A 42 12.44 -6.19 2.29
CA GLY A 42 12.86 -5.88 0.93
C GLY A 42 11.74 -5.32 0.05
N ALA A 43 10.49 -5.19 0.52
CA ALA A 43 9.42 -4.61 -0.29
C ALA A 43 9.76 -3.20 -0.77
N ASP A 44 9.32 -2.85 -1.98
CA ASP A 44 9.59 -1.56 -2.57
C ASP A 44 8.80 -0.43 -1.92
N ALA A 45 9.48 0.72 -1.80
CA ALA A 45 8.87 1.94 -1.33
C ALA A 45 8.07 2.58 -2.46
N ARG A 46 6.87 3.08 -2.14
CA ARG A 46 5.96 3.77 -3.06
C ARG A 46 6.18 5.30 -3.06
N VAL A 47 7.13 5.76 -2.27
CA VAL A 47 7.56 7.17 -2.17
C VAL A 47 9.00 7.28 -2.64
N ASP A 48 9.32 8.41 -3.28
CA ASP A 48 10.68 8.72 -3.69
C ASP A 48 11.54 9.05 -2.46
N VAL A 49 12.26 8.05 -1.97
CA VAL A 49 13.17 8.11 -0.83
C VAL A 49 14.32 7.12 -0.99
N ASP A 50 15.50 7.52 -0.53
CA ASP A 50 16.65 6.61 -0.41
C ASP A 50 16.44 5.65 0.78
N ARG A 51 16.12 4.39 0.46
CA ARG A 51 15.85 3.31 1.43
C ARG A 51 17.04 3.03 2.36
N ARG A 52 18.28 3.37 1.98
CA ARG A 52 19.47 3.16 2.81
C ARG A 52 19.65 4.25 3.86
N LYS A 53 19.08 5.43 3.63
CA LYS A 53 19.23 6.61 4.50
C LYS A 53 18.03 6.84 5.41
N VAL A 54 16.86 6.31 5.05
CA VAL A 54 15.61 6.56 5.75
C VAL A 54 15.15 5.31 6.50
N LYS A 55 14.79 5.48 7.77
CA LYS A 55 14.23 4.39 8.58
C LYS A 55 12.93 3.85 7.95
N PRO A 56 12.72 2.53 7.88
CA PRO A 56 11.52 1.93 7.28
C PRO A 56 10.20 2.48 7.84
N THR A 57 10.13 2.73 9.15
CA THR A 57 8.92 3.30 9.77
C THR A 57 8.62 4.72 9.28
N ARG A 58 9.64 5.52 8.94
CA ARG A 58 9.44 6.88 8.40
C ARG A 58 8.94 6.83 6.95
N ILE A 59 9.40 5.84 6.18
CA ILE A 59 8.88 5.56 4.84
C ILE A 59 7.41 5.14 4.95
N ALA A 60 7.08 4.18 5.81
CA ALA A 60 5.71 3.71 6.02
C ALA A 60 4.74 4.84 6.41
N MET A 61 5.13 5.70 7.35
CA MET A 61 4.31 6.85 7.75
C MET A 61 4.08 7.84 6.60
N ARG A 62 5.10 8.08 5.76
CA ARG A 62 4.97 8.94 4.57
C ARG A 62 4.04 8.32 3.53
N GLU A 63 4.19 7.03 3.25
CA GLU A 63 3.31 6.32 2.30
C GLU A 63 1.85 6.31 2.78
N ILE A 64 1.61 6.14 4.07
CA ILE A 64 0.27 6.19 4.66
C ILE A 64 -0.31 7.60 4.54
N GLY A 65 0.47 8.65 4.86
CA GLY A 65 0.04 10.04 4.71
C GLY A 65 -0.25 10.45 3.26
N ASP A 66 0.54 9.95 2.32
CA ASP A 66 0.35 10.16 0.88
C ASP A 66 -0.75 9.27 0.27
N ARG A 67 -1.46 8.47 1.07
CA ARG A 67 -2.48 7.51 0.61
C ARG A 67 -1.98 6.53 -0.45
N LYS A 68 -0.72 6.10 -0.32
CA LYS A 68 -0.09 5.14 -1.24
C LYS A 68 -0.08 3.71 -0.71
N VAL A 69 -0.61 3.45 0.49
CA VAL A 69 -0.65 2.10 1.06
C VAL A 69 -2.07 1.56 1.01
N ASN A 70 -2.24 0.44 0.32
CA ASN A 70 -3.50 -0.30 0.27
C ASN A 70 -3.63 -1.21 1.49
N PHE A 71 -4.75 -1.10 2.20
CA PHE A 71 -5.11 -2.00 3.30
C PHE A 71 -6.63 -2.15 3.38
N LYS A 72 -7.07 -3.28 3.94
CA LYS A 72 -8.47 -3.55 4.30
C LYS A 72 -8.49 -3.96 5.76
N PHE A 73 -9.47 -3.47 6.52
CA PHE A 73 -9.69 -3.91 7.90
C PHE A 73 -10.65 -5.09 7.88
N THR A 74 -10.23 -6.23 8.41
CA THR A 74 -11.04 -7.45 8.48
C THR A 74 -12.10 -7.40 9.59
N ASP A 75 -11.97 -6.48 10.55
CA ASP A 75 -12.86 -6.38 11.72
C ASP A 75 -14.31 -5.96 11.37
N GLN A 76 -14.56 -5.49 10.16
CA GLN A 76 -15.89 -5.07 9.70
C GLN A 76 -16.74 -6.22 9.12
N GLU A 77 -16.14 -7.36 8.77
CA GLU A 77 -16.86 -8.47 8.12
C GLU A 77 -17.48 -9.44 9.14
N GLU A 78 -16.88 -9.57 10.33
CA GLU A 78 -17.35 -10.50 11.39
C GLU A 78 -18.67 -10.06 12.05
N GLU A 79 -18.95 -8.75 12.15
CA GLU A 79 -20.27 -8.28 12.66
C GLU A 79 -21.39 -8.41 11.61
N SER A 80 -21.06 -8.43 10.31
CA SER A 80 -22.05 -8.51 9.23
C SER A 80 -22.48 -9.94 8.88
N THR A 81 -21.62 -10.93 9.14
CA THR A 81 -21.91 -12.34 8.86
C THR A 81 -22.52 -13.09 10.06
N ALA A 82 -22.37 -12.56 11.28
CA ALA A 82 -22.98 -13.15 12.48
C ALA A 82 -24.44 -12.72 12.74
N ALA A 83 -24.99 -11.79 11.96
CA ALA A 83 -26.35 -11.26 12.09
C ALA A 83 -27.32 -11.72 10.97
N SER A 84 -26.98 -12.76 10.21
CA SER A 84 -27.86 -13.41 9.21
C SER A 84 -28.12 -14.87 9.52
#